data_AF-A0A838MY04-F1
#
_entry.id   AF-A0A838MY04-F1
#
_cell.length_a   1.000
_cell.length_b   1.000
_cell.length_c   1.000
_cell.angle_alpha   90.00
_cell.angle_beta   90.00
_cell.angle_gamma   90.00
#
_symmetry.space_group_name_H-M   'P 1'
#
loop_
_entity.id
_entity.type
_entity.pdbx_description
1 polymer ?
#
loop_
_entity_poly.entity_id
_entity_poly.type
_entity_poly.pdbx_seq_one_letter_code
_entity_poly.pdbx_strand_id
1 'polypeptide(L)'
;MEQNNLWIGFQMPRRLAVENETLTGRYGRFSAQPFERGFGTTIGNSLRRALLSSIEGAAITAVKIEGVEHEFSSIRGVVEDATDVILNLKQIPIKLHGNEPKTLTLTKDVAGEVLSGDIEADGDVEILDPNVYLATVSEGGSLNIEMRLKRGRGYVPADRNFDEDLSLGYIPIDSVHTPVKKVNYAVEAARLGQNTEFDKLTIDVWTDGSVKPDDAIGLAAKLIKDHMTIFINFEEDTDEFDYAKMERPPLPRNEQLDRSVDELELSVRSYNCLKNANIRTIRDLVQRSEREMLATKNFGKKSLNEIKDILHSMGLDFGMDFDAQGNPIPGTGGGDVDLSEYEDDEEE
;
A
#
# COMPACT_ATOMS: atom_id res chain seq x y z
N MET A 1 33.22 -17.90 -5.16
CA MET A 1 33.61 -16.50 -5.45
C MET A 1 32.58 -15.67 -4.72
N GLU A 2 32.94 -15.11 -3.57
CA GLU A 2 32.04 -14.24 -2.79
C GLU A 2 31.69 -13.03 -3.66
N GLN A 3 30.40 -12.93 -4.05
CA GLN A 3 29.87 -11.86 -4.89
C GLN A 3 29.32 -10.68 -4.06
N ASN A 4 29.81 -10.49 -2.83
CA ASN A 4 29.19 -9.56 -1.87
C ASN A 4 29.37 -8.06 -2.15
N ASN A 5 29.92 -7.67 -3.31
CA ASN A 5 29.87 -6.28 -3.77
C ASN A 5 30.31 -6.15 -5.24
N LEU A 6 29.42 -6.51 -6.18
CA LEU A 6 29.66 -6.22 -7.61
C LEU A 6 29.56 -4.71 -7.95
N TRP A 7 29.06 -3.89 -7.03
CA TRP A 7 28.68 -2.49 -7.30
C TRP A 7 29.47 -1.49 -6.45
N ILE A 8 30.80 -1.52 -6.54
CA ILE A 8 31.65 -0.55 -5.82
C ILE A 8 31.42 0.85 -6.38
N GLY A 9 30.83 1.74 -5.58
CA GLY A 9 30.67 3.17 -5.87
C GLY A 9 29.36 3.57 -6.55
N PHE A 10 28.51 2.61 -6.92
CA PHE A 10 27.22 2.89 -7.57
C PHE A 10 26.22 3.48 -6.55
N GLN A 11 25.71 4.67 -6.82
CA GLN A 11 24.75 5.33 -5.93
C GLN A 11 23.32 4.85 -6.18
N MET A 12 22.66 4.47 -5.09
CA MET A 12 21.23 4.12 -5.09
C MET A 12 20.49 4.96 -4.05
N PRO A 13 19.25 5.42 -4.34
CA PRO A 13 18.43 6.07 -3.35
C PRO A 13 18.10 5.13 -2.20
N ARG A 14 18.24 5.61 -0.96
CA ARG A 14 17.94 4.81 0.25
C ARG A 14 16.48 4.85 0.67
N ARG A 15 15.71 5.85 0.21
CA ARG A 15 14.31 6.04 0.55
C ARG A 15 13.55 6.68 -0.60
N LEU A 16 12.26 6.38 -0.66
CA LEU A 16 11.30 7.12 -1.46
C LEU A 16 10.79 8.29 -0.62
N ALA A 17 11.00 9.53 -1.08
CA ALA A 17 10.42 10.71 -0.45
C ALA A 17 9.00 10.93 -0.98
N VAL A 18 8.06 11.17 -0.07
CA VAL A 18 6.65 11.44 -0.39
C VAL A 18 6.34 12.90 -0.05
N GLU A 19 5.70 13.61 -0.97
CA GLU A 19 5.24 14.98 -0.72
C GLU A 19 3.91 14.96 0.04
N ASN A 20 3.96 14.85 1.36
CA ASN A 20 2.78 14.68 2.21
C ASN A 20 1.76 15.82 2.10
N GLU A 21 2.18 17.03 1.72
CA GLU A 21 1.29 18.19 1.56
C GLU A 21 0.30 18.01 0.40
N THR A 22 0.72 17.29 -0.65
CA THR A 22 -0.11 17.05 -1.84
C THR A 22 -0.66 15.63 -1.90
N LEU A 23 -0.25 14.76 -0.98
CA LEU A 23 -0.73 13.38 -0.92
C LEU A 23 -2.22 13.32 -0.56
N THR A 24 -2.98 12.66 -1.42
CA THR A 24 -4.40 12.36 -1.22
C THR A 24 -4.66 10.90 -1.58
N GLY A 25 -5.86 10.38 -1.31
CA GLY A 25 -6.24 9.03 -1.73
C GLY A 25 -6.27 8.82 -3.26
N ARG A 26 -6.21 9.90 -4.06
CA ARG A 26 -6.30 9.86 -5.54
C ARG A 26 -5.08 10.46 -6.25
N TYR A 27 -4.16 11.08 -5.52
CA TYR A 27 -2.97 11.72 -6.09
C TYR A 27 -1.79 11.66 -5.13
N GLY A 28 -0.61 11.35 -5.65
CA GLY A 28 0.63 11.41 -4.88
C GLY A 28 1.83 11.79 -5.74
N ARG A 29 2.73 12.59 -5.16
CA ARG A 29 4.02 12.96 -5.74
C ARG A 29 5.15 12.34 -4.93
N PHE A 30 6.02 11.63 -5.64
CA PHE A 30 7.10 10.83 -5.08
C PHE A 30 8.42 11.22 -5.70
N SER A 31 9.49 11.23 -4.92
CA SER A 31 10.83 11.49 -5.46
C SER A 31 11.88 10.57 -4.84
N ALA A 32 12.87 10.20 -5.66
CA ALA A 32 13.99 9.37 -5.25
C ALA A 32 15.28 9.92 -5.84
N GLN A 33 16.30 10.01 -5.00
CA GLN A 33 17.66 10.46 -5.32
C GLN A 33 18.63 9.92 -4.25
N PRO A 34 19.93 9.76 -4.55
CA PRO A 34 20.57 9.94 -5.86
C PRO A 34 20.49 8.67 -6.72
N PHE A 35 20.15 8.82 -7.99
CA PHE A 35 20.37 7.79 -9.01
C PHE A 35 21.64 8.08 -9.81
N GLU A 36 22.31 7.06 -10.31
CA GLU A 36 23.31 7.26 -11.37
C GLU A 36 22.68 7.85 -12.64
N ARG A 37 23.48 8.57 -13.42
CA ARG A 37 23.02 9.21 -14.64
C ARG A 37 22.38 8.20 -15.60
N GLY A 38 21.15 8.49 -16.03
CA GLY A 38 20.36 7.64 -16.91
C GLY A 38 19.45 6.65 -16.17
N PHE A 39 19.77 6.27 -14.93
CA PHE A 39 18.91 5.37 -14.14
C PHE A 39 17.59 6.01 -13.76
N GLY A 40 17.54 7.33 -13.55
CA GLY A 40 16.29 8.05 -13.32
C GLY A 40 15.29 7.84 -14.46
N THR A 41 15.76 7.84 -15.71
CA THR A 41 14.91 7.61 -16.89
C THR A 41 14.50 6.14 -17.02
N THR A 42 15.43 5.21 -16.81
CA THR A 42 15.16 3.77 -16.88
C THR A 42 14.10 3.35 -15.86
N ILE A 43 14.26 3.78 -14.60
CA ILE A 43 13.33 3.47 -13.51
C ILE A 43 11.99 4.19 -13.73
N GLY A 44 12.03 5.49 -14.05
CA GLY A 44 10.81 6.28 -14.28
C GLY A 44 9.94 5.73 -15.42
N ASN A 45 10.55 5.37 -16.55
CA ASN A 45 9.83 4.78 -17.67
C ASN A 45 9.27 3.39 -17.34
N SER A 46 10.04 2.56 -16.62
CA SER A 46 9.60 1.21 -16.23
C SER A 46 8.41 1.27 -15.28
N LEU A 47 8.49 2.10 -14.23
CA LEU A 47 7.39 2.33 -13.29
C LEU A 47 6.16 2.88 -13.99
N ARG A 48 6.31 3.88 -14.87
CA ARG A 48 5.19 4.44 -15.64
C ARG A 48 4.47 3.36 -16.45
N ARG A 49 5.21 2.45 -17.09
CA ARG A 49 4.62 1.35 -17.87
C ARG A 49 3.88 0.36 -16.97
N ALA A 50 4.47 -0.05 -15.86
CA ALA A 50 3.84 -0.98 -14.92
C ALA A 50 2.57 -0.38 -14.30
N LEU A 51 2.62 0.86 -13.84
CA LEU A 51 1.49 1.58 -13.24
C LEU A 51 0.27 1.67 -14.18
N LEU A 52 0.49 1.98 -15.46
CA LEU A 52 -0.61 2.16 -16.43
C LEU A 52 -1.18 0.85 -16.99
N SER A 53 -0.48 -0.27 -16.85
CA SER A 53 -0.86 -1.53 -17.53
C SER A 53 -1.18 -2.70 -16.60
N SER A 54 -0.53 -2.76 -15.44
CA SER A 54 -0.40 -4.01 -14.70
C SER A 54 -1.00 -3.98 -13.29
N ILE A 55 -1.40 -2.81 -12.80
CA ILE A 55 -2.08 -2.69 -11.51
C ILE A 55 -3.50 -3.25 -11.67
N GLU A 56 -3.87 -4.15 -10.75
CA GLU A 56 -5.18 -4.77 -10.72
C GLU A 56 -6.26 -3.77 -10.31
N GLY A 57 -7.42 -3.88 -10.97
CA GLY A 57 -8.61 -3.10 -10.66
C GLY A 57 -9.88 -3.87 -11.01
N ALA A 58 -11.01 -3.30 -10.64
CA ALA A 58 -12.33 -3.86 -10.93
C ALA A 58 -13.03 -3.06 -12.04
N ALA A 59 -13.75 -3.74 -12.92
CA ALA A 59 -14.54 -3.09 -13.97
C ALA A 59 -15.78 -3.92 -14.32
N ILE A 60 -16.81 -3.23 -14.82
CA ILE A 60 -18.01 -3.86 -15.36
C ILE A 60 -17.66 -4.51 -16.70
N THR A 61 -18.03 -5.78 -16.84
CA THR A 61 -17.67 -6.63 -18.00
C THR A 61 -18.86 -7.01 -18.86
N ALA A 62 -20.06 -7.04 -18.27
CA ALA A 62 -21.30 -7.26 -19.00
C ALA A 62 -22.44 -6.53 -18.29
N VAL A 63 -23.45 -6.14 -19.06
CA VAL A 63 -24.66 -5.49 -18.55
C VAL A 63 -25.89 -6.16 -19.14
N LYS A 64 -26.98 -6.19 -18.39
CA LYS A 64 -28.29 -6.64 -18.84
C LYS A 64 -29.28 -5.56 -18.45
N ILE A 65 -29.87 -4.91 -19.45
CA ILE A 65 -30.83 -3.83 -19.27
C ILE A 65 -32.19 -4.36 -19.68
N GLU A 66 -33.21 -4.17 -18.84
CA GLU A 66 -34.55 -4.67 -19.13
C GLU A 66 -35.12 -4.04 -20.42
N GLY A 67 -35.63 -4.88 -21.33
CA GLY A 67 -36.22 -4.44 -22.59
C GLY A 67 -35.20 -4.03 -23.68
N VAL A 68 -33.90 -4.22 -23.44
CA VAL A 68 -32.82 -3.96 -24.40
C VAL A 68 -32.20 -5.27 -24.87
N GLU A 69 -32.19 -5.50 -26.18
CA GLU A 69 -31.58 -6.70 -26.77
C GLU A 69 -30.12 -6.49 -27.19
N HIS A 70 -29.74 -5.24 -27.49
CA HIS A 70 -28.40 -4.87 -27.95
C HIS A 70 -28.05 -3.42 -27.54
N GLU A 71 -26.76 -3.08 -27.57
CA GLU A 71 -26.20 -1.82 -27.09
C GLU A 71 -26.72 -0.56 -27.82
N PHE A 72 -27.24 -0.70 -29.04
CA PHE A 72 -27.78 0.40 -29.84
C PHE A 72 -29.30 0.62 -29.70
N SER A 73 -29.97 -0.06 -28.77
CA SER A 73 -31.42 0.12 -28.58
C SER A 73 -31.72 1.34 -27.70
N SER A 74 -32.88 1.96 -27.91
CA SER A 74 -33.42 2.94 -26.99
C SER A 74 -34.10 2.26 -25.79
N ILE A 75 -34.02 2.89 -24.62
CA ILE A 75 -34.66 2.40 -23.40
C ILE A 75 -35.99 3.15 -23.22
N ARG A 76 -37.10 2.40 -23.16
CA ARG A 76 -38.43 3.02 -23.08
C ARG A 76 -38.63 3.71 -21.72
N GLY A 77 -38.89 5.02 -21.73
CA GLY A 77 -39.12 5.80 -20.51
C GLY A 77 -37.86 6.35 -19.87
N VAL A 78 -36.71 6.26 -20.55
CA VAL A 78 -35.43 6.88 -20.16
C VAL A 78 -35.01 7.86 -21.26
N VAL A 79 -34.34 8.94 -20.87
CA VAL A 79 -33.90 10.00 -21.80
C VAL A 79 -32.72 9.53 -22.66
N GLU A 80 -31.76 8.84 -22.05
CA GLU A 80 -30.57 8.26 -22.68
C GLU A 80 -30.87 6.95 -23.41
N ASP A 81 -30.03 6.62 -24.40
CA ASP A 81 -30.03 5.30 -25.02
C ASP A 81 -29.14 4.29 -24.28
N ALA A 82 -29.19 3.02 -24.67
CA ALA A 82 -28.39 1.98 -24.03
C ALA A 82 -26.88 2.22 -24.17
N THR A 83 -26.41 2.86 -25.25
CA THR A 83 -24.99 3.17 -25.46
C THR A 83 -24.52 4.21 -24.46
N ASP A 84 -25.27 5.30 -24.28
CA ASP A 84 -24.98 6.37 -23.33
C ASP A 84 -24.92 5.83 -21.89
N VAL A 85 -25.91 5.00 -21.51
CA VAL A 85 -25.92 4.36 -20.18
C VAL A 85 -24.70 3.46 -19.99
N ILE A 86 -24.34 2.64 -20.97
CA ILE A 86 -23.14 1.78 -20.93
C ILE A 86 -21.87 2.62 -20.77
N LEU A 87 -21.74 3.74 -21.50
CA LEU A 87 -20.59 4.63 -21.40
C LEU A 87 -20.48 5.30 -20.03
N ASN A 88 -21.60 5.66 -19.41
CA ASN A 88 -21.64 6.23 -18.07
C ASN A 88 -21.27 5.20 -17.00
N LEU A 89 -21.81 3.97 -17.11
CA LEU A 89 -21.47 2.86 -16.21
C LEU A 89 -19.96 2.56 -16.18
N LYS A 90 -19.28 2.65 -17.33
CA LYS A 90 -17.82 2.45 -17.42
C LYS A 90 -16.99 3.51 -16.69
N GLN A 91 -17.56 4.67 -16.37
CA GLN A 91 -16.84 5.75 -15.68
C GLN A 91 -16.84 5.58 -14.16
N ILE A 92 -17.67 4.69 -13.62
CA ILE A 92 -17.82 4.52 -12.18
C ILE A 92 -16.53 3.93 -11.59
N PRO A 93 -15.90 4.60 -10.61
CA PRO A 93 -14.78 4.04 -9.88
C PRO A 93 -15.28 3.03 -8.85
N ILE A 94 -14.94 1.76 -9.06
CA ILE A 94 -15.41 0.64 -8.22
C ILE A 94 -14.20 -0.07 -7.60
N LYS A 95 -14.34 -0.45 -6.33
CA LYS A 95 -13.39 -1.31 -5.63
C LYS A 95 -14.07 -2.62 -5.24
N LEU A 96 -13.38 -3.73 -5.47
CA LEU A 96 -13.85 -5.08 -5.16
C LEU A 96 -12.89 -5.73 -4.16
N HIS A 97 -13.41 -6.15 -3.02
CA HIS A 97 -12.66 -6.75 -1.91
C HIS A 97 -12.48 -8.28 -2.04
N GLY A 98 -12.95 -8.88 -3.14
CA GLY A 98 -12.81 -10.30 -3.46
C GLY A 98 -12.13 -10.59 -4.81
N ASN A 99 -11.94 -11.88 -5.10
CA ASN A 99 -11.42 -12.35 -6.40
C ASN A 99 -12.55 -12.76 -7.35
N GLU A 100 -13.70 -13.15 -6.81
CA GLU A 100 -14.80 -13.73 -7.59
C GLU A 100 -15.62 -12.66 -8.32
N PRO A 101 -16.19 -12.99 -9.49
CA PRO A 101 -17.15 -12.12 -10.16
C PRO A 101 -18.36 -11.84 -9.26
N LYS A 102 -18.88 -10.61 -9.32
CA LYS A 102 -20.07 -10.19 -8.58
C LYS A 102 -21.09 -9.56 -9.54
N THR A 103 -22.36 -9.65 -9.17
CA THR A 103 -23.45 -9.01 -9.90
C THR A 103 -24.02 -7.88 -9.05
N LEU A 104 -24.09 -6.68 -9.62
CA LEU A 104 -24.73 -5.51 -9.00
C LEU A 104 -26.06 -5.25 -9.68
N THR A 105 -27.00 -4.67 -8.94
CA THR A 105 -28.34 -4.34 -9.43
C THR A 105 -28.60 -2.84 -9.30
N LEU A 106 -29.35 -2.29 -10.24
CA LEU A 106 -29.83 -0.91 -10.21
C LEU A 106 -31.29 -0.92 -10.63
N THR A 107 -32.17 -0.51 -9.72
CA THR A 107 -33.62 -0.49 -9.94
C THR A 107 -34.13 0.92 -9.66
N LYS A 108 -34.77 1.55 -10.65
CA LYS A 108 -35.40 2.87 -10.50
C LYS A 108 -36.77 2.90 -11.16
N ASP A 109 -37.81 3.03 -10.36
CA ASP A 109 -39.22 3.07 -10.82
C ASP A 109 -39.85 4.47 -10.73
N VAL A 110 -39.09 5.47 -10.30
CA VAL A 110 -39.55 6.84 -10.09
C VAL A 110 -38.83 7.78 -11.04
N ALA A 111 -39.56 8.76 -11.55
CA ALA A 111 -38.99 9.80 -12.40
C ALA A 111 -37.89 10.58 -11.67
N GLY A 112 -36.78 10.83 -12.36
CA GLY A 112 -35.64 11.56 -11.81
C GLY A 112 -34.30 11.07 -12.36
N GLU A 113 -33.24 11.73 -11.90
CA GLU A 113 -31.86 11.35 -12.21
C GLU A 113 -31.49 10.05 -11.48
N VAL A 114 -30.71 9.22 -12.16
CA VAL A 114 -30.14 7.98 -11.65
C VAL A 114 -28.63 8.18 -11.56
N LEU A 115 -28.11 8.03 -10.34
CA LEU A 115 -26.70 8.23 -10.04
C LEU A 115 -26.06 6.89 -9.66
N SER A 116 -24.72 6.81 -9.68
CA SER A 116 -23.99 5.63 -9.22
C SER A 116 -24.28 5.26 -7.76
N GLY A 117 -24.70 6.20 -6.92
CA GLY A 117 -25.15 5.94 -5.55
C GLY A 117 -26.47 5.16 -5.43
N ASP A 118 -27.25 5.06 -6.50
CA ASP A 118 -28.48 4.25 -6.53
C ASP A 118 -28.20 2.75 -6.79
N ILE A 119 -26.95 2.36 -7.08
CA ILE A 119 -26.57 0.96 -7.36
C ILE A 119 -26.55 0.18 -6.05
N GLU A 120 -27.23 -0.95 -6.05
CA GLU A 120 -27.22 -1.93 -4.98
C GLU A 120 -26.01 -2.86 -5.13
N ALA A 121 -25.15 -2.84 -4.13
CA ALA A 121 -23.91 -3.59 -4.05
C ALA A 121 -23.86 -4.43 -2.76
N ASP A 122 -23.13 -5.53 -2.80
CA ASP A 122 -22.85 -6.32 -1.60
C ASP A 122 -21.69 -5.71 -0.78
N GLY A 123 -21.43 -6.25 0.41
CA GLY A 123 -20.36 -5.75 1.29
C GLY A 123 -18.94 -5.90 0.73
N ASP A 124 -18.76 -6.65 -0.36
CA ASP A 124 -17.47 -6.83 -1.03
C ASP A 124 -17.22 -5.75 -2.08
N VAL A 125 -18.22 -4.92 -2.42
CA VAL A 125 -18.13 -3.91 -3.48
C VAL A 125 -18.35 -2.51 -2.93
N GLU A 126 -17.39 -1.63 -3.18
CA GLU A 126 -17.42 -0.22 -2.78
C GLU A 126 -17.49 0.68 -4.03
N ILE A 127 -18.51 1.53 -4.08
CA ILE A 127 -18.67 2.57 -5.10
C ILE A 127 -18.00 3.84 -4.59
N LEU A 128 -16.87 4.21 -5.19
CA LEU A 128 -15.99 5.26 -4.66
C LEU A 128 -16.45 6.68 -4.99
N ASP A 129 -17.33 6.82 -5.99
CA ASP A 129 -17.98 8.07 -6.34
C ASP A 129 -19.49 7.80 -6.57
N PRO A 130 -20.35 8.22 -5.64
CA PRO A 130 -21.80 8.01 -5.72
C PRO A 130 -22.53 9.06 -6.60
N ASN A 131 -21.81 10.03 -7.18
CA ASN A 131 -22.41 11.15 -7.91
C ASN A 131 -22.24 11.04 -9.44
N VAL A 132 -21.81 9.88 -9.95
CA VAL A 132 -21.66 9.68 -11.40
C VAL A 132 -23.05 9.60 -12.01
N TYR A 133 -23.35 10.51 -12.93
CA TYR A 133 -24.61 10.51 -13.69
C TYR A 133 -24.71 9.28 -14.59
N LEU A 134 -25.80 8.54 -14.49
CA LEU A 134 -26.04 7.35 -15.32
C LEU A 134 -27.11 7.60 -16.39
N ALA A 135 -28.28 8.07 -15.97
CA ALA A 135 -29.43 8.31 -16.84
C ALA A 135 -30.49 9.17 -16.14
N THR A 136 -31.52 9.59 -16.88
CA THR A 136 -32.74 10.22 -16.34
C THR A 136 -33.98 9.41 -16.74
N VAL A 137 -34.76 8.99 -15.74
CA VAL A 137 -36.04 8.28 -15.94
C VAL A 137 -37.17 9.31 -16.07
N SER A 138 -37.98 9.17 -17.11
CA SER A 138 -39.16 10.02 -17.36
C SER A 138 -40.37 9.60 -16.51
N GLU A 139 -41.40 10.46 -16.44
CA GLU A 139 -42.65 10.12 -15.74
C GLU A 139 -43.29 8.83 -16.28
N GLY A 140 -43.48 7.85 -15.40
CA GLY A 140 -44.03 6.53 -15.74
C GLY A 140 -43.05 5.56 -16.42
N GLY A 141 -41.77 5.92 -16.52
CA GLY A 141 -40.69 5.02 -16.93
C GLY A 141 -40.09 4.24 -15.75
N SER A 142 -39.34 3.18 -16.09
CA SER A 142 -38.53 2.42 -15.13
C SER A 142 -37.20 2.04 -15.77
N LEU A 143 -36.16 1.89 -14.95
CA LEU A 143 -34.83 1.45 -15.37
C LEU A 143 -34.34 0.34 -14.44
N ASN A 144 -34.14 -0.85 -15.02
CA ASN A 144 -33.62 -2.03 -14.33
C ASN A 144 -32.36 -2.52 -15.06
N ILE A 145 -31.23 -2.50 -14.34
CA ILE A 145 -29.93 -2.92 -14.86
C ILE A 145 -29.31 -3.94 -13.92
N GLU A 146 -28.90 -5.08 -14.47
CA GLU A 146 -27.97 -6.01 -13.83
C GLU A 146 -26.59 -5.83 -14.48
N MET A 147 -25.54 -5.73 -13.68
CA MET A 147 -24.18 -5.53 -14.18
C MET A 147 -23.20 -6.50 -13.54
N ARG A 148 -22.32 -7.09 -14.34
CA ARG A 148 -21.32 -8.05 -13.88
C ARG A 148 -19.97 -7.38 -13.68
N LEU A 149 -19.51 -7.37 -12.45
CA LEU A 149 -18.23 -6.82 -12.02
C LEU A 149 -17.18 -7.93 -11.93
N LYS A 150 -15.97 -7.66 -12.44
CA LYS A 150 -14.83 -8.56 -12.32
C LYS A 150 -13.55 -7.81 -12.00
N ARG A 151 -12.64 -8.50 -11.30
CA ARG A 151 -11.25 -8.07 -11.19
C ARG A 151 -10.48 -8.46 -12.44
N GLY A 152 -9.54 -7.59 -12.85
CA GLY A 152 -8.71 -7.83 -14.01
C GLY A 152 -7.51 -6.87 -14.04
N ARG A 153 -6.85 -6.83 -15.19
CA ARG A 153 -5.71 -5.94 -15.46
C ARG A 153 -5.84 -5.36 -16.86
N GLY A 154 -5.48 -4.09 -17.00
CA GLY A 154 -5.44 -3.43 -18.30
C GLY A 154 -6.80 -3.37 -19.00
N TYR A 155 -6.79 -3.48 -20.32
CA TYR A 155 -7.97 -3.42 -21.17
C TYR A 155 -8.35 -4.81 -21.67
N VAL A 156 -9.65 -5.14 -21.58
CA VAL A 156 -10.22 -6.37 -22.13
C VAL A 156 -11.34 -6.00 -23.11
N PRO A 157 -11.26 -6.42 -24.39
CA PRO A 157 -12.32 -6.17 -25.36
C PRO A 157 -13.58 -6.99 -25.06
N ALA A 158 -14.74 -6.52 -25.51
CA ALA A 158 -16.04 -7.14 -25.28
C ALA A 158 -16.08 -8.63 -25.64
N ASP A 159 -15.50 -9.03 -26.77
CA ASP A 159 -15.45 -10.43 -27.23
C ASP A 159 -14.81 -11.39 -26.20
N ARG A 160 -13.93 -10.89 -25.33
CA ARG A 160 -13.26 -11.68 -24.28
C ARG A 160 -14.00 -11.67 -22.95
N ASN A 161 -15.05 -10.85 -22.82
CA ASN A 161 -15.92 -10.80 -21.65
C ASN A 161 -17.18 -11.68 -21.81
N PHE A 162 -17.28 -12.41 -22.92
CA PHE A 162 -18.34 -13.40 -23.12
C PHE A 162 -18.00 -14.71 -22.39
N ASP A 163 -18.38 -14.79 -21.12
CA ASP A 163 -18.33 -16.02 -20.35
C ASP A 163 -19.47 -16.99 -20.69
N GLU A 164 -19.20 -18.29 -20.55
CA GLU A 164 -20.20 -19.34 -20.77
C GLU A 164 -21.34 -19.34 -19.73
N ASP A 165 -21.11 -18.74 -18.55
CA ASP A 165 -22.09 -18.67 -17.46
C ASP A 165 -22.98 -17.42 -17.51
N LEU A 166 -22.81 -16.53 -18.49
CA LEU A 166 -23.71 -15.40 -18.70
C LEU A 166 -25.09 -15.90 -19.15
N SER A 167 -26.13 -15.49 -18.43
CA SER A 167 -27.51 -15.79 -18.84
C SER A 167 -27.87 -15.07 -20.14
N LEU A 168 -28.91 -15.55 -20.81
CA LEU A 168 -29.48 -14.87 -21.97
C LEU A 168 -29.86 -13.41 -21.61
N GLY A 169 -29.52 -12.47 -22.49
CA GLY A 169 -29.82 -11.04 -22.34
C GLY A 169 -28.70 -10.17 -21.77
N TYR A 170 -27.55 -10.76 -21.39
CA TYR A 170 -26.35 -9.96 -21.12
C TYR A 170 -25.67 -9.51 -22.41
N ILE A 171 -25.29 -8.23 -22.42
CA ILE A 171 -24.51 -7.57 -23.43
C ILE A 171 -23.08 -7.44 -22.87
N PRO A 172 -22.10 -8.20 -23.40
CA PRO A 172 -20.71 -8.04 -23.00
C PRO A 172 -20.20 -6.68 -23.48
N ILE A 173 -19.45 -6.01 -22.62
CA ILE A 173 -18.85 -4.70 -22.94
C ILE A 173 -17.34 -4.79 -22.74
N ASP A 174 -16.59 -3.96 -23.45
CA ASP A 174 -15.17 -3.81 -23.14
C ASP A 174 -14.98 -3.18 -21.76
N SER A 175 -13.93 -3.60 -21.06
CA SER A 175 -13.67 -3.26 -19.67
C SER A 175 -12.25 -2.75 -19.48
N VAL A 176 -12.11 -1.68 -18.67
CA VAL A 176 -10.83 -1.08 -18.30
C VAL A 176 -10.61 -1.31 -16.81
N HIS A 177 -9.74 -2.27 -16.50
CA HIS A 177 -9.41 -2.67 -15.13
C HIS A 177 -8.22 -1.90 -14.56
N THR A 178 -7.80 -0.78 -15.17
CA THR A 178 -6.67 0.01 -14.69
C THR A 178 -7.16 1.12 -13.73
N PRO A 179 -6.74 1.08 -12.45
CA PRO A 179 -7.13 2.10 -11.46
C PRO A 179 -6.29 3.39 -11.56
N VAL A 180 -5.10 3.31 -12.19
CA VAL A 180 -4.21 4.45 -12.41
C VAL A 180 -4.64 5.19 -13.69
N LYS A 181 -5.10 6.44 -13.57
CA LYS A 181 -5.58 7.24 -14.70
C LYS A 181 -4.46 8.00 -15.41
N LYS A 182 -3.44 8.43 -14.66
CA LYS A 182 -2.34 9.23 -15.20
C LYS A 182 -1.07 9.02 -14.41
N VAL A 183 0.06 9.00 -15.12
CA VAL A 183 1.39 9.00 -14.52
C VAL A 183 2.30 9.92 -15.32
N ASN A 184 2.92 10.86 -14.63
CA ASN A 184 3.99 11.71 -15.16
C ASN A 184 5.28 11.41 -14.38
N TYR A 185 6.41 11.52 -15.06
CA TYR A 185 7.70 11.53 -14.37
C TYR A 185 8.61 12.60 -14.97
N ALA A 186 9.48 13.15 -14.14
CA ALA A 186 10.52 14.08 -14.51
C ALA A 186 11.85 13.62 -13.93
N VAL A 187 12.92 13.79 -14.70
CA VAL A 187 14.29 13.51 -14.26
C VAL A 187 15.05 14.82 -14.27
N GLU A 188 15.62 15.17 -13.12
CA GLU A 188 16.37 16.41 -12.90
C GLU A 188 17.78 16.08 -12.39
N ALA A 189 18.73 16.98 -12.59
CA ALA A 189 20.07 16.80 -12.03
C ALA A 189 20.03 16.95 -10.50
N ALA A 190 20.57 15.95 -9.80
CA ALA A 190 20.74 15.92 -8.36
C ALA A 190 22.18 16.20 -7.97
N ARG A 191 22.37 16.94 -6.87
CA ARG A 191 23.68 17.18 -6.27
C ARG A 191 23.82 16.39 -4.99
N LEU A 192 24.89 15.61 -4.88
CA LEU A 192 25.28 14.92 -3.66
C LEU A 192 26.69 15.38 -3.27
N GLY A 193 26.79 16.21 -2.23
CA GLY A 193 28.05 16.82 -1.82
C GLY A 193 28.66 17.71 -2.90
N GLN A 194 29.83 17.32 -3.43
CA GLN A 194 30.51 18.04 -4.51
C GLN A 194 30.20 17.49 -5.92
N ASN A 195 29.58 16.32 -6.03
CA ASN A 195 29.26 15.71 -7.32
C ASN A 195 27.84 16.12 -7.77
N THR A 196 27.71 16.55 -9.03
CA THR A 196 26.46 17.03 -9.66
C THR A 196 25.97 16.12 -10.78
N GLU A 197 26.55 14.92 -10.93
CA GLU A 197 26.26 14.01 -12.05
C GLU A 197 25.15 12.99 -11.76
N PHE A 198 24.42 13.12 -10.65
CA PHE A 198 23.34 12.22 -10.29
C PHE A 198 21.99 12.67 -10.84
N ASP A 199 21.05 11.74 -10.94
CA ASP A 199 19.67 11.98 -11.31
C ASP A 199 18.77 11.99 -10.06
N LYS A 200 17.79 12.90 -10.05
CA LYS A 200 16.61 12.88 -9.19
C LYS A 200 15.42 12.51 -10.06
N LEU A 201 14.72 11.45 -9.70
CA LEU A 201 13.47 11.06 -10.33
C LEU A 201 12.30 11.57 -9.48
N THR A 202 11.39 12.31 -10.09
CA THR A 202 10.10 12.70 -9.50
C THR A 202 8.98 12.03 -10.31
N ILE A 203 8.02 11.40 -9.64
CA ILE A 203 6.88 10.71 -10.25
C ILE A 203 5.60 11.24 -9.63
N ASP A 204 4.68 11.66 -10.48
CA ASP A 204 3.31 12.04 -10.13
C ASP A 204 2.34 10.94 -10.56
N VAL A 205 1.51 10.47 -9.64
CA VAL A 205 0.56 9.38 -9.89
C VAL A 205 -0.85 9.84 -9.53
N TRP A 206 -1.80 9.67 -10.46
CA TRP A 206 -3.23 9.89 -10.24
C TRP A 206 -4.00 8.58 -10.36
N THR A 207 -4.79 8.26 -9.34
CA THR A 207 -5.64 7.07 -9.27
C THR A 207 -7.11 7.45 -9.16
N ASP A 208 -8.01 6.51 -9.43
CA ASP A 208 -9.46 6.66 -9.18
C ASP A 208 -9.87 6.30 -7.75
N GLY A 209 -8.92 6.20 -6.81
CA GLY A 209 -9.17 5.94 -5.40
C GLY A 209 -9.35 4.46 -5.04
N SER A 210 -9.47 3.57 -6.03
CA SER A 210 -9.56 2.11 -5.76
C SER A 210 -8.26 1.54 -5.21
N VAL A 211 -7.14 2.13 -5.61
CA VAL A 211 -5.80 1.91 -5.05
C VAL A 211 -5.19 3.25 -4.65
N LYS A 212 -4.50 3.29 -3.51
CA LYS A 212 -3.77 4.49 -3.11
C LYS A 212 -2.51 4.67 -3.98
N PRO A 213 -2.07 5.91 -4.25
CA PRO A 213 -0.91 6.16 -5.11
C PRO A 213 0.40 5.53 -4.61
N ASP A 214 0.61 5.51 -3.29
CA ASP A 214 1.77 4.90 -2.63
C ASP A 214 1.77 3.37 -2.78
N ASP A 215 0.63 2.73 -2.51
CA ASP A 215 0.45 1.29 -2.74
C ASP A 215 0.67 0.91 -4.21
N ALA A 216 0.15 1.73 -5.14
CA ALA A 216 0.30 1.49 -6.58
C ALA A 216 1.78 1.51 -7.03
N ILE A 217 2.59 2.42 -6.50
CA ILE A 217 4.04 2.46 -6.78
C ILE A 217 4.72 1.23 -6.19
N GLY A 218 4.39 0.84 -4.96
CA GLY A 218 4.94 -0.36 -4.33
C GLY A 218 4.66 -1.63 -5.14
N LEU A 219 3.41 -1.81 -5.57
CA LEU A 219 2.98 -2.92 -6.44
C LEU A 219 3.69 -2.91 -7.79
N ALA A 220 3.81 -1.74 -8.44
CA ALA A 220 4.52 -1.60 -9.71
C ALA A 220 6.01 -1.94 -9.57
N ALA A 221 6.67 -1.47 -8.52
CA ALA A 221 8.08 -1.74 -8.26
C ALA A 221 8.32 -3.23 -7.99
N LYS A 222 7.47 -3.86 -7.17
CA LYS A 222 7.51 -5.30 -6.91
C LYS A 222 7.37 -6.10 -8.21
N LEU A 223 6.38 -5.77 -9.03
CA LEU A 223 6.16 -6.46 -10.31
C LEU A 223 7.39 -6.38 -11.23
N ILE A 224 8.03 -5.21 -11.32
CA ILE A 224 9.24 -5.04 -12.12
C ILE A 224 10.38 -5.87 -11.55
N LYS A 225 10.58 -5.86 -10.22
CA LYS A 225 11.59 -6.68 -9.54
C LYS A 225 11.40 -8.16 -9.88
N ASP A 226 10.19 -8.68 -9.67
CA ASP A 226 9.87 -10.10 -9.89
C ASP A 226 10.11 -10.52 -11.36
N HIS A 227 9.82 -9.63 -12.32
CA HIS A 227 10.14 -9.87 -13.73
C HIS A 227 11.64 -9.83 -14.05
N MET A 228 12.44 -9.09 -13.28
CA MET A 228 13.88 -9.00 -13.48
C MET A 228 14.63 -10.18 -12.84
N THR A 229 14.06 -10.83 -11.81
CA THR A 229 14.68 -11.95 -11.10
C THR A 229 15.10 -13.09 -12.02
N ILE A 230 14.32 -13.41 -13.07
CA ILE A 230 14.68 -14.48 -14.03
C ILE A 230 15.96 -14.21 -14.82
N PHE A 231 16.37 -12.94 -14.94
CA PHE A 231 17.59 -12.56 -15.65
C PHE A 231 18.83 -12.59 -14.75
N ILE A 232 18.64 -12.76 -13.44
CA ILE A 232 19.73 -12.90 -12.47
C ILE A 232 20.20 -14.36 -12.54
N ASN A 233 21.41 -14.57 -13.04
CA ASN A 233 21.95 -15.89 -13.38
C ASN A 233 22.94 -16.44 -12.33
N PHE A 234 22.96 -15.83 -11.16
CA PHE A 234 23.73 -16.24 -10.00
C PHE A 234 22.80 -16.34 -8.78
N GLU A 235 23.17 -17.15 -7.80
CA GLU A 235 22.47 -17.22 -6.52
C GLU A 235 22.64 -15.86 -5.83
N GLU A 236 21.57 -15.07 -5.81
CA GLU A 236 21.45 -14.01 -4.81
C GLU A 236 21.25 -14.72 -3.47
N ASP A 237 22.21 -14.57 -2.55
CA ASP A 237 21.86 -14.60 -1.15
C ASP A 237 20.75 -13.55 -1.02
N THR A 238 19.52 -13.98 -0.77
CA THR A 238 18.43 -13.07 -0.44
C THR A 238 18.83 -12.41 0.88
N ASP A 239 19.63 -11.34 0.79
CA ASP A 239 19.68 -10.32 1.80
C ASP A 239 18.23 -9.84 1.91
N GLU A 240 17.48 -10.42 2.85
CA GLU A 240 16.42 -9.69 3.52
C GLU A 240 16.99 -8.30 3.79
N PHE A 241 16.23 -7.25 3.47
CA PHE A 241 16.61 -5.88 3.78
C PHE A 241 16.87 -5.80 5.29
N ASP A 242 18.11 -6.07 5.67
CA ASP A 242 18.48 -6.29 7.05
C ASP A 242 18.66 -4.90 7.65
N TYR A 243 17.58 -4.38 8.21
CA TYR A 243 17.56 -3.15 8.99
C TYR A 243 18.65 -3.16 10.08
N ALA A 244 19.22 -4.33 10.44
CA ALA A 244 20.35 -4.44 11.35
C ALA A 244 21.67 -3.85 10.80
N LYS A 245 21.83 -3.64 9.48
CA LYS A 245 23.00 -2.98 8.87
C LYS A 245 22.88 -1.46 8.73
N MET A 246 21.81 -0.84 9.24
CA MET A 246 21.76 0.61 9.41
C MET A 246 22.84 0.98 10.45
N GLU A 247 23.75 1.93 10.14
CA GLU A 247 24.83 2.33 11.06
C GLU A 247 24.24 2.74 12.42
N ARG A 248 24.22 1.79 13.36
CA ARG A 248 23.81 2.02 14.73
C ARG A 248 24.88 2.93 15.38
N PRO A 249 24.48 3.94 16.17
CA PRO A 249 25.44 4.69 16.95
C PRO A 249 26.31 3.73 17.79
N PRO A 250 27.60 4.03 17.99
CA PRO A 250 28.49 3.16 18.74
C PRO A 250 27.92 2.88 20.13
N LEU A 251 27.96 1.61 20.55
CA LEU A 251 27.38 1.16 21.82
C LEU A 251 27.86 2.04 22.99
N PRO A 252 26.96 2.47 23.88
CA PRO A 252 27.31 3.26 25.04
C PRO A 252 28.30 2.51 25.94
N ARG A 253 29.30 3.22 26.48
CA ARG A 253 30.26 2.65 27.44
C ARG A 253 29.59 2.37 28.79
N ASN A 254 30.22 1.54 29.64
CA ASN A 254 29.76 1.21 31.00
C ASN A 254 29.18 2.39 31.80
N GLU A 255 29.79 3.58 31.73
CA GLU A 255 29.33 4.78 32.45
C GLU A 255 27.95 5.30 32.01
N GLN A 256 27.52 5.01 30.78
CA GLN A 256 26.18 5.36 30.28
C GLN A 256 25.15 4.30 30.64
N LEU A 257 25.56 3.03 30.79
CA LEU A 257 24.69 1.92 31.14
C LEU A 257 24.34 1.90 32.64
N ASP A 258 25.23 2.44 33.48
CA ASP A 258 25.02 2.54 34.92
C ASP A 258 24.19 3.77 35.34
N ARG A 259 23.73 4.57 34.37
CA ARG A 259 22.82 5.70 34.63
C ARG A 259 21.45 5.23 35.08
N SER A 260 20.80 6.08 35.88
CA SER A 260 19.43 5.82 36.34
C SER A 260 18.46 5.85 35.16
N VAL A 261 17.47 4.96 35.19
CA VAL A 261 16.33 4.98 34.26
C VAL A 261 15.52 6.28 34.40
N ASP A 262 15.67 6.99 35.52
CA ASP A 262 15.07 8.33 35.74
C ASP A 262 15.58 9.39 34.73
N GLU A 263 16.75 9.19 34.13
CA GLU A 263 17.32 10.10 33.13
C GLU A 263 16.74 9.87 31.72
N LEU A 264 16.00 8.78 31.51
CA LEU A 264 15.28 8.55 30.26
C LEU A 264 14.00 9.40 30.28
N GLU A 265 13.75 10.15 29.19
CA GLU A 265 12.56 10.99 29.02
C GLU A 265 11.29 10.13 28.78
N LEU A 266 10.93 9.31 29.76
CA LEU A 266 9.83 8.36 29.71
C LEU A 266 8.51 8.98 30.17
N SER A 267 7.40 8.46 29.66
CA SER A 267 6.09 8.72 30.22
C SER A 267 5.97 8.28 31.70
N VAL A 268 5.12 8.97 32.45
CA VAL A 268 4.84 8.67 33.87
C VAL A 268 4.39 7.21 34.08
N ARG A 269 3.72 6.61 33.08
CA ARG A 269 3.30 5.20 33.12
C ARG A 269 4.49 4.27 32.99
N SER A 270 5.31 4.45 31.96
CA SER A 270 6.51 3.64 31.69
C SER A 270 7.50 3.74 32.86
N TYR A 271 7.71 4.94 33.39
CA TYR A 271 8.52 5.18 34.59
C TYR A 271 8.05 4.38 35.82
N ASN A 272 6.77 4.47 36.16
CA ASN A 272 6.22 3.78 37.33
C ASN A 272 6.25 2.25 37.15
N CYS A 273 6.11 1.75 35.92
CA CYS A 273 6.20 0.31 35.67
C CYS A 273 7.64 -0.20 35.84
N LEU A 274 8.65 0.54 35.35
CA LEU A 274 10.07 0.19 35.55
C LEU A 274 10.45 0.21 37.03
N LYS A 275 9.97 1.23 37.77
CA LYS A 275 10.16 1.32 39.21
C LYS A 275 9.53 0.15 39.98
N ASN A 276 8.33 -0.28 39.58
CA ASN A 276 7.64 -1.42 40.19
C ASN A 276 8.32 -2.77 39.86
N ALA A 277 8.93 -2.88 38.68
CA ALA A 277 9.77 -4.02 38.29
C ALA A 277 11.14 -4.03 38.96
N ASN A 278 11.43 -3.04 39.82
CA ASN A 278 12.72 -2.83 40.47
C ASN A 278 13.90 -2.62 39.49
N ILE A 279 13.60 -2.15 38.27
CA ILE A 279 14.58 -1.82 37.24
C ILE A 279 15.05 -0.40 37.48
N ARG A 280 16.32 -0.24 37.86
CA ARG A 280 16.87 1.06 38.31
C ARG A 280 17.90 1.67 37.35
N THR A 281 18.61 0.84 36.59
CA THR A 281 19.65 1.28 35.66
C THR A 281 19.35 0.83 34.24
N ILE A 282 19.91 1.53 33.26
CA ILE A 282 19.79 1.18 31.84
C ILE A 282 20.37 -0.21 31.59
N ARG A 283 21.44 -0.59 32.30
CA ARG A 283 22.01 -1.94 32.30
C ARG A 283 21.00 -3.02 32.67
N ASP A 284 20.23 -2.81 33.74
CA ASP A 284 19.21 -3.77 34.19
C ASP A 284 18.06 -3.85 33.17
N LEU A 285 17.68 -2.72 32.57
CA LEU A 285 16.64 -2.67 31.54
C LEU A 285 17.00 -3.48 30.28
N VAL A 286 18.24 -3.35 29.80
CA VAL A 286 18.74 -3.99 28.57
C VAL A 286 18.92 -5.51 28.72
N GLN A 287 19.12 -6.00 29.95
CA GLN A 287 19.20 -7.44 30.24
C GLN A 287 17.84 -8.13 30.23
N ARG A 288 16.74 -7.37 30.32
CA ARG A 288 15.38 -7.92 30.29
C ARG A 288 14.95 -8.19 28.87
N SER A 289 14.28 -9.32 28.66
CA SER A 289 13.62 -9.61 27.39
C SER A 289 12.29 -8.86 27.29
N GLU A 290 11.82 -8.61 26.07
CA GLU A 290 10.50 -7.99 25.84
C GLU A 290 9.37 -8.77 26.53
N ARG A 291 9.49 -10.10 26.57
CA ARG A 291 8.55 -11.00 27.24
C ARG A 291 8.51 -10.78 28.76
N GLU A 292 9.66 -10.57 29.39
CA GLU A 292 9.72 -10.26 30.83
C GLU A 292 9.11 -8.88 31.14
N MET A 293 9.28 -7.94 30.23
CA MET A 293 8.71 -6.59 30.36
C MET A 293 7.17 -6.63 30.28
N LEU A 294 6.61 -7.36 29.30
CA LEU A 294 5.15 -7.52 29.16
C LEU A 294 4.51 -8.30 30.32
N ALA A 295 5.24 -9.22 30.95
CA ALA A 295 4.76 -9.94 32.13
C ALA A 295 4.68 -9.05 33.40
N THR A 296 5.23 -7.85 33.36
CA THR A 296 5.21 -6.91 34.49
C THR A 296 3.82 -6.29 34.64
N LYS A 297 3.31 -6.27 35.88
CA LYS A 297 1.99 -5.69 36.19
C LYS A 297 1.86 -4.25 35.68
N ASN A 298 0.81 -3.99 34.89
CA ASN A 298 0.47 -2.70 34.26
C ASN A 298 1.42 -2.22 33.15
N PHE A 299 2.32 -3.09 32.66
CA PHE A 299 3.21 -2.80 31.53
C PHE A 299 2.54 -3.23 30.21
N GLY A 300 2.17 -2.26 29.37
CA GLY A 300 1.43 -2.52 28.12
C GLY A 300 2.29 -2.33 26.86
N LYS A 301 1.77 -2.76 25.71
CA LYS A 301 2.40 -2.65 24.38
C LYS A 301 2.88 -1.22 24.04
N LYS A 302 2.11 -0.20 24.45
CA LYS A 302 2.45 1.21 24.24
C LYS A 302 3.69 1.66 25.04
N SER A 303 3.83 1.19 26.29
CA SER A 303 5.01 1.45 27.12
C SER A 303 6.22 0.66 26.63
N LEU A 304 6.01 -0.56 26.12
CA LEU A 304 7.06 -1.36 25.50
C LEU A 304 7.66 -0.66 24.27
N ASN A 305 6.81 -0.19 23.35
CA ASN A 305 7.26 0.51 22.15
C ASN A 305 7.98 1.83 22.46
N GLU A 306 7.47 2.60 23.43
CA GLU A 306 8.11 3.84 23.89
C GLU A 306 9.55 3.58 24.39
N ILE A 307 9.75 2.52 25.18
CA ILE A 307 11.08 2.17 25.69
C ILE A 307 11.96 1.59 24.58
N LYS A 308 11.40 0.77 23.68
CA LYS A 308 12.12 0.19 22.54
C LYS A 308 12.68 1.28 21.62
N ASP A 309 11.89 2.31 21.33
CA ASP A 309 12.33 3.45 20.51
C ASP A 309 13.49 4.21 21.17
N ILE A 310 13.44 4.41 22.49
CA ILE A 310 14.52 5.07 23.25
C ILE A 310 15.79 4.22 23.28
N LEU A 311 15.67 2.91 23.53
CA LEU A 311 16.82 2.00 23.51
C LEU A 311 17.47 1.94 22.12
N HIS A 312 16.67 1.85 21.07
CA HIS A 312 17.16 1.91 19.68
C HIS A 312 17.89 3.22 19.38
N SER A 313 17.41 4.36 19.89
CA SER A 313 18.10 5.65 19.74
C SER A 313 19.49 5.67 20.39
N MET A 314 19.71 4.82 21.40
CA MET A 314 20.98 4.62 22.09
C MET A 314 21.80 3.44 21.53
N GLY A 315 21.31 2.77 20.49
CA GLY A 315 21.95 1.59 19.90
C GLY A 315 21.83 0.31 20.74
N LEU A 316 20.89 0.26 21.69
CA LEU A 316 20.64 -0.84 22.61
C LEU A 316 19.35 -1.58 22.23
N ASP A 317 19.26 -2.86 22.59
CA ASP A 317 18.07 -3.70 22.40
C ASP A 317 17.71 -4.39 23.73
N PHE A 318 16.50 -4.93 23.81
CA PHE A 318 16.14 -5.84 24.90
C PHE A 318 16.85 -7.19 24.78
N GLY A 319 17.18 -7.77 25.93
CA GLY A 319 17.80 -9.09 26.04
C GLY A 319 19.26 -9.14 25.55
N MET A 320 20.02 -8.05 25.64
CA MET A 320 21.44 -8.10 25.28
C MET A 320 22.27 -8.78 26.37
N ASP A 321 23.22 -9.61 25.94
CA ASP A 321 24.26 -10.17 26.80
C ASP A 321 25.41 -9.18 26.99
N PHE A 322 26.19 -9.38 28.05
CA PHE A 322 27.32 -8.53 28.42
C PHE A 322 28.62 -9.33 28.47
N ASP A 323 29.72 -8.75 27.99
CA ASP A 323 31.05 -9.35 28.04
C ASP A 323 31.64 -9.36 29.47
N ALA A 324 32.80 -10.00 29.64
CA ALA A 324 33.50 -10.07 30.93
C ALA A 324 34.00 -8.70 31.45
N GLN A 325 33.92 -7.65 30.63
CA GLN A 325 34.28 -6.28 30.92
C GLN A 325 33.04 -5.39 31.15
N GLY A 326 31.85 -5.97 31.09
CA GLY A 326 30.56 -5.32 31.34
C GLY A 326 29.97 -4.56 30.14
N ASN A 327 30.52 -4.69 28.93
CA ASN A 327 29.97 -4.04 27.74
C ASN A 327 28.91 -4.91 27.06
N PRO A 328 27.87 -4.32 26.46
CA PRO A 328 26.86 -5.06 25.71
C PRO A 328 27.47 -5.70 24.47
N ILE A 329 27.13 -6.96 24.21
CA ILE A 329 27.60 -7.70 23.04
C ILE A 329 26.67 -7.37 21.85
N PRO A 330 27.20 -6.87 20.72
CA PRO A 330 26.38 -6.61 19.54
C PRO A 330 25.73 -7.91 19.02
N GLY A 331 24.44 -7.85 18.67
CA GLY A 331 23.73 -8.96 18.02
C GLY A 331 23.21 -10.07 18.94
N THR A 332 23.35 -9.93 20.27
CA THR A 332 22.76 -10.86 21.25
C THR A 332 21.34 -10.47 21.68
N GLY A 333 20.92 -9.23 21.41
CA GLY A 333 19.57 -8.74 21.70
C GLY A 333 18.69 -8.61 20.45
N GLY A 334 17.38 -8.48 20.64
CA GLY A 334 16.42 -8.25 19.54
C GLY A 334 15.83 -9.51 18.89
N GLY A 335 15.71 -10.62 19.62
CA GLY A 335 14.84 -11.71 19.16
C GLY A 335 13.40 -11.22 19.10
N ASP A 336 12.91 -10.92 17.89
CA ASP A 336 11.52 -10.53 17.66
C ASP A 336 10.61 -11.61 18.25
N VAL A 337 9.95 -11.26 19.35
CA VAL A 337 8.86 -12.07 19.88
C VAL A 337 7.70 -11.85 18.91
N ASP A 338 7.18 -12.92 18.33
CA ASP A 338 5.95 -12.85 17.54
C ASP A 338 4.81 -12.37 18.46
N LEU A 339 4.48 -11.08 18.35
CA LEU A 339 3.47 -10.43 19.17
C LEU A 339 2.04 -10.74 18.70
N SER A 340 1.87 -11.55 17.64
CA SER A 340 0.56 -11.98 17.14
C SER A 340 -0.16 -12.95 18.10
N GLU A 341 0.57 -13.58 19.04
CA GLU A 341 -0.03 -14.50 20.03
C GLU A 341 -0.66 -13.80 21.25
N TYR A 342 -0.55 -12.46 21.35
CA TYR A 342 -1.09 -11.70 22.48
C TYR A 342 -2.18 -10.74 22.01
N GLU A 343 -3.34 -11.29 21.62
CA GLU A 343 -4.56 -10.51 21.44
C GLU A 343 -5.03 -9.89 22.78
N ASP A 344 -5.71 -8.76 22.65
CA ASP A 344 -6.14 -7.90 23.75
C ASP A 344 -7.13 -8.60 24.68
N ASP A 345 -6.68 -9.01 25.86
CA ASP A 345 -7.57 -9.10 27.04
C ASP A 345 -7.64 -7.69 27.68
N GLU A 346 -8.26 -6.74 26.97
CA GLU A 346 -8.91 -5.59 27.61
C GLU A 346 -10.38 -5.95 27.86
N GLU A 347 -10.62 -6.75 28.91
CA GLU A 347 -11.84 -6.61 29.73
C GLU A 347 -11.44 -6.19 31.15
N GLU A 348 -12.08 -5.10 31.60
CA GLU A 348 -12.05 -4.35 32.88
C GLU A 348 -11.02 -3.23 33.11
#